data_AF-A0A256GF30-F1
#
_entry.id   AF-A0A256GF30-F1
#
_cell.length_a   1.000
_cell.length_b   1.000
_cell.length_c   1.000
_cell.angle_alpha   90.00
_cell.angle_beta   90.00
_cell.angle_gamma   90.00
#
_symmetry.space_group_name_H-M   'P 1'
#
loop_
_entity.id
_entity.type
_entity.pdbx_description
1 polymer ?
#
loop_
_entity_poly.entity_id
_entity_poly.type
_entity_poly.pdbx_seq_one_letter_code
_entity_poly.pdbx_strand_id
1 'polypeptide(L)' 'MLEKKLKLAPGRTVPMEDGRDWPEGGATVPVTLYIRRRIADGDLVEVGVKAPITPAPTGTDSNANDDAAAKAKNGGK' A
#
# COMPACT_ATOMS: atom_id res chain seq x y z
N MET A 1 13.46 2.86 -12.68
CA MET A 1 12.44 2.96 -11.59
C MET A 1 11.08 2.99 -12.26
N LEU A 2 10.07 2.30 -11.71
CA LEU A 2 8.72 2.34 -12.29
C LEU A 2 8.02 3.60 -11.78
N GLU A 3 7.50 4.44 -12.67
CA GLU A 3 6.77 5.66 -12.31
C GLU A 3 5.31 5.54 -12.76
N LYS A 4 4.38 6.03 -11.94
CA LYS A 4 2.94 6.02 -12.24
C LYS A 4 2.33 7.37 -11.90
N LYS A 5 1.37 7.78 -12.71
CA LYS A 5 0.53 8.94 -12.42
C LYS A 5 -0.62 8.50 -11.53
N LEU A 6 -0.64 8.99 -10.31
CA LEU A 6 -1.65 8.66 -9.31
C LEU A 6 -2.39 9.93 -8.88
N LYS A 7 -3.57 9.77 -8.29
CA LYS A 7 -4.30 10.81 -7.56
C LYS A 7 -4.82 10.25 -6.26
N LEU A 8 -5.26 11.15 -5.38
CA LEU A 8 -6.04 10.75 -4.22
C LEU A 8 -7.37 10.11 -4.63
N ALA A 9 -7.69 9.03 -3.93
CA ALA A 9 -9.04 8.50 -3.94
C ALA A 9 -10.03 9.56 -3.40
N PRO A 10 -11.27 9.59 -3.93
CA PRO A 10 -12.27 10.55 -3.46
C PRO A 10 -12.52 10.39 -1.97
N GLY A 11 -12.46 11.49 -1.22
CA GLY A 11 -12.67 11.50 0.23
C GLY A 11 -11.50 11.00 1.08
N ARG A 12 -10.31 10.80 0.48
CA ARG A 12 -9.08 10.45 1.20
C ARG A 12 -8.11 11.64 1.26
N THR A 13 -7.34 11.68 2.33
CA THR A 13 -6.30 12.68 2.57
C THR A 13 -5.04 11.94 2.96
N VAL A 14 -4.24 11.63 1.94
CA VAL A 14 -2.95 10.95 2.11
C VAL A 14 -1.85 11.89 1.63
N PRO A 15 -0.80 12.12 2.42
CA PRO A 15 0.34 12.89 1.97
C PRO A 15 1.23 12.06 1.04
N MET A 16 2.04 12.75 0.25
CA MET A 16 3.14 12.19 -0.52
C MET A 16 4.25 11.70 0.42
N GLU A 17 5.20 10.88 -0.07
CA GLU A 17 6.35 10.44 0.76
C GLU A 17 7.19 11.61 1.28
N ASP A 18 7.27 12.69 0.51
CA ASP A 18 7.96 13.93 0.89
C ASP A 18 7.19 14.74 1.96
N GLY A 19 6.00 14.27 2.38
CA GLY A 19 5.10 14.97 3.30
C GLY A 19 4.23 16.04 2.66
N ARG A 20 4.40 16.30 1.37
CA ARG A 20 3.57 17.27 0.60
C ARG A 20 2.18 16.72 0.34
N ASP A 21 1.19 17.60 0.22
CA ASP A 21 -0.14 17.22 -0.24
C ASP A 21 -0.14 16.77 -1.70
N TRP A 22 -1.08 15.88 -2.03
CA TRP A 22 -1.27 15.44 -3.41
C TRP A 22 -1.95 16.55 -4.23
N PRO A 23 -1.46 16.83 -5.45
CA PRO A 23 -2.12 17.78 -6.34
C PRO A 23 -3.46 17.21 -6.84
N GLU A 24 -4.45 18.07 -7.01
CA GLU A 24 -5.82 17.72 -7.41
C GLU A 24 -5.87 16.95 -8.75
N GLY A 25 -5.00 17.32 -9.70
CA GLY A 25 -4.85 16.67 -11.00
C GLY A 25 -4.05 15.35 -10.99
N GLY A 26 -3.58 14.92 -9.82
CA GLY A 26 -2.67 13.80 -9.65
C GLY A 26 -1.20 14.14 -9.95
N ALA A 27 -0.29 13.35 -9.41
CA ALA A 27 1.16 13.50 -9.57
C ALA A 27 1.77 12.24 -10.18
N THR A 28 2.80 12.42 -11.00
CA THR A 28 3.67 11.33 -11.44
C THR A 28 4.69 11.07 -10.34
N VAL A 29 4.69 9.85 -9.80
CA VAL A 29 5.56 9.46 -8.70
C VAL A 29 6.21 8.11 -8.97
N PRO A 30 7.43 7.88 -8.45
CA PRO A 30 8.02 6.55 -8.45
C PRO A 30 7.19 5.60 -7.57
N VAL A 31 6.99 4.37 -8.03
CA VAL A 31 6.23 3.32 -7.35
C VAL A 31 7.10 2.65 -6.30
N THR A 32 7.29 3.37 -5.20
CA THR A 32 7.99 2.91 -4.00
C THR A 32 7.10 1.97 -3.16
N LEU A 33 7.64 1.43 -2.07
CA LEU A 33 6.88 0.61 -1.11
C LEU A 33 5.71 1.40 -0.49
N TYR A 34 5.92 2.68 -0.18
CA TYR A 34 4.86 3.54 0.35
C TYR A 34 3.69 3.64 -0.63
N ILE A 35 4.00 3.94 -1.89
CA ILE A 35 2.99 4.09 -2.94
C ILE A 35 2.22 2.78 -3.17
N ARG A 36 2.90 1.63 -3.19
CA ARG A 36 2.24 0.32 -3.32
C ARG A 36 1.27 0.05 -2.18
N ARG A 37 1.65 0.35 -0.94
CA ARG A 37 0.78 0.21 0.24
C ARG A 37 -0.48 1.07 0.08
N ARG A 38 -0.32 2.35 -0.26
CA ARG A 38 -1.45 3.28 -0.45
C ARG A 38 -2.39 2.88 -1.59
N ILE A 39 -1.87 2.30 -2.67
CA ILE A 39 -2.72 1.73 -3.74
C ILE A 39 -3.50 0.52 -3.21
N ALA A 40 -2.86 -0.36 -2.44
CA ALA A 40 -3.52 -1.52 -1.84
C ALA A 40 -4.59 -1.15 -0.81
N ASP A 41 -4.36 -0.10 0.00
CA ASP A 41 -5.34 0.47 0.92
C ASP A 41 -6.52 1.17 0.20
N GLY A 42 -6.38 1.44 -1.10
CA GLY A 42 -7.34 2.22 -1.88
C GLY A 42 -7.29 3.72 -1.62
N ASP A 43 -6.19 4.22 -1.04
CA ASP A 43 -5.93 5.65 -0.83
C ASP A 43 -5.53 6.38 -2.12
N LEU A 44 -4.87 5.67 -3.05
CA LEU A 44 -4.39 6.22 -4.32
C LEU A 44 -5.00 5.49 -5.52
N VAL A 45 -5.36 6.26 -6.54
CA VAL A 45 -5.96 5.77 -7.79
C VAL A 45 -5.10 6.20 -8.97
N GLU A 46 -4.86 5.30 -9.91
CA GLU A 46 -4.09 5.58 -11.12
C GLU A 46 -4.88 6.49 -12.08
N VAL A 47 -4.27 7.59 -12.53
CA VAL A 47 -4.89 8.53 -13.48
C VAL A 47 -4.12 8.52 -14.77
N GLY A 48 -4.60 7.72 -15.72
CA GLY A 48 -4.14 7.78 -17.09
C GLY A 48 -2.78 7.14 -17.32
N VAL A 49 -2.75 5.81 -17.39
CA VAL A 49 -2.06 5.08 -18.46
C VAL A 49 -2.94 3.89 -18.81
N LYS A 50 -3.37 3.81 -20.07
CA LYS A 50 -3.96 2.61 -20.67
C LYS A 50 -3.00 1.44 -20.41
N ALA A 51 -3.34 0.55 -19.50
CA ALA A 51 -2.50 -0.57 -19.10
C ALA A 51 -2.17 -1.46 -20.32
N PRO A 52 -0.91 -1.91 -20.53
CA PRO A 52 -0.71 -3.31 -20.84
C PRO A 52 -0.92 -4.08 -19.53
N ILE A 53 -2.02 -4.82 -19.50
CA ILE A 53 -2.33 -5.86 -18.53
C ILE A 53 -1.08 -6.63 -18.08
N THR A 54 -0.77 -6.59 -16.80
CA THR A 54 -0.05 -7.70 -16.15
C THR A 54 -0.72 -7.91 -14.79
N PRO A 55 -1.36 -9.07 -14.54
CA PRO A 55 -2.05 -9.30 -13.29
C PRO A 55 -1.02 -9.33 -12.16
N ALA A 56 -1.11 -8.37 -11.23
CA ALA A 56 -0.40 -8.47 -9.97
C ALA A 56 -1.12 -9.53 -9.12
N PRO A 57 -0.40 -10.55 -8.59
CA PRO A 57 -1.03 -11.50 -7.68
C PRO A 57 -1.43 -10.77 -6.40
N THR A 58 -2.66 -11.06 -5.97
CA THR A 58 -3.21 -10.84 -4.64
C THR A 58 -2.18 -11.13 -3.55
N GLY A 59 -1.87 -10.09 -2.76
CA GLY A 59 -1.11 -10.20 -1.52
C GLY A 59 -1.94 -9.65 -0.37
N THR A 60 -3.09 -10.27 -0.10
CA THR A 60 -3.65 -10.29 1.25
C THR A 60 -2.67 -11.10 2.09
N ASP A 61 -1.87 -10.42 2.89
CA ASP A 61 -1.43 -11.00 4.16
C ASP A 61 -1.56 -9.90 5.21
N SER A 62 -2.72 -9.93 5.88
CA SER A 62 -2.93 -9.23 7.12
C SER A 62 -1.93 -9.78 8.13
N ASN A 63 -0.88 -9.01 8.38
CA ASN A 63 0.01 -9.17 9.51
C ASN A 63 -0.79 -9.05 10.81
N ALA A 64 -1.28 -10.18 11.33
CA ALA A 64 -1.77 -10.35 12.69
C ALA A 64 -0.71 -11.10 13.49
N ASN A 65 0.40 -10.42 13.76
CA ASN A 65 1.36 -10.85 14.76
C ASN A 65 0.89 -10.26 16.11
N ASP A 66 0.03 -11.00 16.82
CA ASP A 66 -0.23 -10.76 18.24
C ASP A 66 0.57 -11.79 19.04
N ASP A 67 1.75 -11.36 19.48
CA ASP A 67 2.60 -12.03 20.45
C ASP A 67 2.05 -11.73 21.86
N ALA A 68 1.52 -12.73 22.57
CA ALA A 68 1.65 -12.84 24.04
C ALA A 68 1.01 -14.13 24.59
N ALA A 69 1.87 -15.08 24.97
CA ALA A 69 1.94 -15.71 26.29
C ALA A 69 2.34 -17.18 26.21
N ALA A 70 3.65 -17.39 26.08
CA ALA A 70 4.29 -18.64 26.46
C ALA A 70 3.95 -19.01 27.91
N LYS A 71 3.36 -20.18 28.12
CA LYS A 71 3.47 -20.89 29.41
C LYS A 71 3.87 -22.33 29.15
N ALA A 72 5.18 -22.54 29.18
CA ALA A 72 5.79 -23.84 29.36
C ALA A 72 5.29 -24.50 30.66
N LYS A 73 4.92 -25.79 30.61
CA LYS A 73 5.42 -26.74 31.61
C LYS A 73 5.47 -28.18 31.08
N ASN A 74 6.69 -28.67 31.17
CA ASN A 74 7.22 -29.99 30.88
C ASN A 74 6.68 -31.08 31.84
N GLY A 75 6.72 -32.35 31.40
CA GLY A 75 6.63 -33.55 32.25
C GLY A 75 5.34 -34.35 32.03
N GLY A 76 5.33 -35.58 31.52
CA GLY A 76 6.32 -36.65 31.66
C GLY A 76 5.93 -37.55 32.83
N LYS A 77 5.15 -38.61 32.57
CA LYS A 77 5.41 -40.01 32.92
C LYS A 77 4.25 -40.89 32.47
#